data_AF-A0A9D1KFN7-F1
#
_entry.id   AF-A0A9D1KFN7-F1
#
_cell.length_a   1.000
_cell.length_b   1.000
_cell.length_c   1.000
_cell.angle_alpha   90.00
_cell.angle_beta   90.00
_cell.angle_gamma   90.00
#
_symmetry.space_group_name_H-M   'P 1'
#
loop_
_entity.id
_entity.type
_entity.pdbx_description
1 polymer ?
#
loop_
_entity_poly.entity_id
_entity_poly.type
_entity_poly.pdbx_seq_one_letter_code
_entity_poly.pdbx_strand_id
1 'polypeptide(L)'
;MITIQHPVSFSADYPLKRLGPADNLLFFDIETTGFSPASSSLYLIGCIFYDSSAACWTLIQWFSDSPEAEPECLEAFFSMTREKTVLVHFNGDTFDLPYLAGRARHYGIPFDLSHTESIDIFRRIRPCRKLLGMDSMKLSAVEQFLGISREDRYTGGQLIQVYTDYLTSQSPARLHLLLLHNEDDLKGMAAILPVLSYPDMLRDGGTFSESRLLSPEETESFGESPVLQMDFTGSWHLPVPLSHTVSGAKLSFRDSSIRCLIPLYRGCLKYFFPDYENYYYLPAEDMAVHKSVGAYVAKSARKKATARTCYTKKEGLFIPQPKRIWEPEFREEYGSPVSYAAWTPELLSDPEKASDYLKLLLEQI
;
A
#
# COMPACT_ATOMS: atom_id res chain seq x y z
N MET A 1 24.56 26.13 -19.37
CA MET A 1 24.16 25.18 -18.33
C MET A 1 25.29 24.96 -17.32
N ILE A 2 24.97 24.92 -16.02
CA ILE A 2 25.90 24.47 -14.97
C ILE A 2 25.61 22.99 -14.66
N THR A 3 26.65 22.16 -14.57
CA THR A 3 26.55 20.75 -14.17
C THR A 3 27.33 20.50 -12.89
N ILE A 4 26.68 19.88 -11.92
CA ILE A 4 27.30 19.49 -10.65
C ILE A 4 27.12 18.00 -10.49
N GLN A 5 28.19 17.33 -10.06
CA GLN A 5 28.18 15.89 -9.83
C GLN A 5 29.05 15.57 -8.63
N HIS A 6 28.54 14.77 -7.71
CA HIS A 6 29.32 14.23 -6.60
C HIS A 6 28.72 12.93 -6.06
N PRO A 7 29.53 12.08 -5.42
CA PRO A 7 29.01 10.91 -4.71
C PRO A 7 28.01 11.31 -3.63
N VAL A 8 27.01 10.46 -3.44
CA VAL A 8 26.04 10.56 -2.35
C VAL A 8 25.92 9.21 -1.67
N SER A 9 25.54 9.25 -0.40
CA SER A 9 25.23 8.05 0.36
C SER A 9 23.85 8.21 0.97
N PHE A 10 23.02 7.20 0.80
CA PHE A 10 21.75 7.07 1.48
C PHE A 10 21.58 5.61 1.90
N SER A 11 21.03 5.40 3.10
CA SER A 11 20.62 4.09 3.55
C SER A 11 19.13 3.97 3.25
N ALA A 12 18.79 3.23 2.20
CA ALA A 12 17.42 2.80 2.02
C ALA A 12 17.22 1.57 2.92
N ASP A 13 16.47 1.70 4.02
CA ASP A 13 15.95 0.56 4.79
C ASP A 13 14.79 -0.12 4.03
N TYR A 14 15.02 -0.33 2.73
CA TYR A 14 14.12 -0.91 1.76
C TYR A 14 14.96 -1.67 0.73
N PRO A 15 14.61 -2.93 0.40
CA PRO A 15 15.38 -3.73 -0.53
C PRO A 15 15.25 -3.20 -1.96
N LEU A 16 16.22 -2.39 -2.42
CA LEU A 16 16.25 -1.75 -3.74
C LEU A 16 16.02 -2.69 -4.93
N LYS A 17 16.39 -3.97 -4.78
CA LYS A 17 16.09 -5.03 -5.77
C LYS A 17 14.59 -5.19 -6.09
N ARG A 18 13.69 -4.69 -5.23
CA ARG A 18 12.24 -4.63 -5.48
C ARG A 18 11.85 -3.54 -6.48
N LEU A 19 12.70 -2.54 -6.67
CA LEU A 19 12.55 -1.50 -7.69
C LEU A 19 13.23 -1.91 -9.00
N GLY A 20 14.38 -2.59 -8.91
CA GLY A 20 15.15 -3.05 -10.04
C GLY A 20 16.64 -3.21 -9.70
N PRO A 21 17.47 -3.67 -10.66
CA PRO A 21 18.92 -3.66 -10.51
C PRO A 21 19.44 -2.24 -10.29
N ALA A 22 20.38 -2.03 -9.36
CA ALA A 22 20.87 -0.70 -9.00
C ALA A 22 21.39 0.10 -10.21
N ASP A 23 22.10 -0.56 -11.13
CA ASP A 23 22.62 0.04 -12.37
C ASP A 23 21.52 0.62 -13.28
N ASN A 24 20.29 0.11 -13.16
CA ASN A 24 19.16 0.51 -14.00
C ASN A 24 18.25 1.56 -13.36
N LEU A 25 18.44 1.84 -12.06
CA LEU A 25 17.63 2.81 -11.33
C LEU A 25 18.13 4.24 -11.62
N LEU A 26 17.18 5.12 -11.92
CA LEU A 26 17.39 6.57 -11.99
C LEU A 26 16.33 7.27 -11.14
N PHE A 27 16.75 7.80 -10.01
CA PHE A 27 15.92 8.70 -9.22
C PHE A 27 16.01 10.09 -9.85
N PHE A 28 14.90 10.79 -10.03
CA PHE A 28 14.94 12.14 -10.55
C PHE A 28 13.84 13.03 -9.97
N ASP A 29 14.09 14.34 -10.04
CA ASP A 29 13.19 15.41 -9.62
C ASP A 29 13.50 16.66 -10.44
N ILE A 30 12.47 17.47 -10.73
CA ILE A 30 12.60 18.70 -11.53
C ILE A 30 12.17 19.94 -10.76
N GLU A 31 12.82 21.06 -11.07
CA GLU A 31 12.41 22.36 -10.57
C GLU A 31 12.00 23.30 -11.70
N THR A 32 10.89 23.99 -11.49
CA THR A 32 10.23 24.78 -12.52
C THR A 32 9.80 26.15 -11.98
N THR A 33 9.67 27.14 -12.85
CA THR A 33 9.14 28.46 -12.49
C THR A 33 7.61 28.51 -12.44
N GLY A 34 6.93 27.37 -12.53
CA GLY A 34 5.48 27.24 -12.52
C GLY A 34 5.00 25.87 -13.00
N PHE A 35 3.69 25.62 -12.90
CA PHE A 35 3.13 24.29 -13.16
C PHE A 35 2.88 23.95 -14.65
N SER A 36 2.99 24.92 -15.55
CA SER A 36 2.55 24.78 -16.94
C SER A 36 3.73 24.91 -17.91
N PRO A 37 4.11 23.85 -18.64
CA PRO A 37 5.25 23.90 -19.54
C PRO A 37 5.08 24.91 -20.70
N ALA A 38 3.86 25.40 -20.94
CA ALA A 38 3.58 26.42 -21.95
C ALA A 38 3.92 27.85 -21.49
N SER A 39 3.99 28.09 -20.17
CA SER A 39 4.12 29.45 -19.60
C SER A 39 5.20 29.57 -18.52
N SER A 40 5.90 28.48 -18.20
CA SER A 40 7.03 28.46 -17.27
C SER A 40 8.22 27.73 -17.88
N SER A 41 9.37 27.88 -17.21
CA SER A 41 10.66 27.30 -17.58
C SER A 41 11.07 26.24 -16.57
N LEU A 42 11.70 25.18 -17.06
CA LEU A 42 12.49 24.23 -16.28
C LEU A 42 13.85 24.85 -15.98
N TYR A 43 14.26 24.90 -14.71
CA TYR A 43 15.56 25.47 -14.34
C TYR A 43 16.52 24.47 -13.72
N LEU A 44 16.05 23.32 -13.25
CA LEU A 44 16.91 22.29 -12.68
C LEU A 44 16.29 20.92 -12.97
N ILE A 45 17.14 19.99 -13.39
CA ILE A 45 16.85 18.56 -13.33
C ILE A 45 17.95 17.94 -12.47
N GLY A 46 17.54 17.27 -11.41
CA GLY A 46 18.46 16.51 -10.58
C GLY A 46 18.21 15.02 -10.73
N CYS A 47 19.26 14.22 -10.61
CA CYS A 47 19.21 12.78 -10.68
C CYS A 47 20.14 12.12 -9.65
N ILE A 48 19.72 10.98 -9.12
CA ILE A 48 20.59 10.05 -8.39
C ILE A 48 20.63 8.72 -9.14
N PHE A 49 21.84 8.22 -9.41
CA PHE A 49 22.08 6.98 -10.14
C PHE A 49 23.22 6.19 -9.50
N TYR A 50 23.27 4.89 -9.74
CA TYR A 50 24.41 4.07 -9.34
C TYR A 50 25.49 4.11 -10.43
N ASP A 51 26.70 4.54 -10.06
CA ASP A 51 27.90 4.48 -10.90
C ASP A 51 28.62 3.16 -10.62
N SER A 52 28.52 2.22 -11.56
CA SER A 52 29.13 0.88 -11.45
C SER A 52 30.66 0.93 -11.47
N SER A 53 31.27 1.96 -12.07
CA SER A 53 32.74 2.10 -12.14
C SER A 53 33.31 2.55 -10.81
N ALA A 54 32.62 3.49 -10.14
CA ALA A 54 32.99 3.96 -8.80
C ALA A 54 32.36 3.13 -7.66
N ALA A 55 31.45 2.20 -8.00
CA ALA A 55 30.66 1.39 -7.08
C ALA A 55 29.89 2.20 -6.03
N CYS A 56 29.39 3.39 -6.40
CA CYS A 56 28.71 4.30 -5.49
C CYS A 56 27.48 4.97 -6.12
N TRP A 57 26.58 5.44 -5.27
CA TRP A 57 25.51 6.33 -5.72
C TRP A 57 26.07 7.71 -5.98
N THR A 58 25.67 8.30 -7.10
CA THR A 58 26.13 9.61 -7.54
C THR A 58 24.93 10.49 -7.83
N LEU A 59 24.99 11.72 -7.34
CA LEU A 59 24.05 12.76 -7.68
C LEU A 59 24.61 13.58 -8.84
N ILE A 60 23.76 13.92 -9.80
CA ILE A 60 24.04 14.86 -10.87
C ILE A 60 22.90 15.86 -10.98
N GLN A 61 23.25 17.13 -11.20
CA GLN A 61 22.31 18.24 -11.35
C GLN A 61 22.67 19.04 -12.59
N TRP A 62 21.68 19.27 -13.44
CA TRP A 62 21.76 20.15 -14.61
C TRP A 62 20.93 21.40 -14.35
N PHE A 63 21.63 22.51 -14.09
CA PHE A 63 21.04 23.78 -13.75
C PHE A 63 21.08 24.75 -14.93
N SER A 64 19.93 25.33 -15.26
CA SER A 64 19.76 26.31 -16.32
C SER A 64 20.15 27.70 -15.81
N ASP A 65 21.42 28.06 -15.99
CA ASP A 65 21.99 29.34 -15.55
C ASP A 65 21.57 30.54 -16.41
N SER A 66 20.93 30.27 -17.54
CA SER A 66 20.20 31.24 -18.36
C SER A 66 18.94 30.58 -18.97
N PRO A 67 17.97 31.35 -19.50
CA PRO A 67 16.82 30.79 -20.21
C PRO A 67 17.19 29.93 -21.43
N GLU A 68 18.32 30.23 -22.07
CA GLU A 68 18.80 29.53 -23.26
C GLU A 68 19.41 28.16 -22.94
N ALA A 69 19.74 27.89 -21.67
CA ALA A 69 20.33 26.63 -21.23
C ALA A 69 19.29 25.52 -20.96
N GLU A 70 17.99 25.85 -20.96
CA GLU A 70 16.92 24.89 -20.66
C GLU A 70 16.89 23.68 -21.64
N PRO A 71 17.07 23.86 -22.97
CA PRO A 71 17.22 22.74 -23.91
C PRO A 71 18.39 21.82 -23.58
N GLU A 72 19.53 22.37 -23.14
CA GLU A 72 20.74 21.59 -22.79
C GLU A 72 20.44 20.68 -21.59
N CYS A 73 19.70 21.17 -20.59
CA CYS A 73 19.27 20.35 -19.45
C CYS A 73 18.37 19.18 -19.87
N LEU A 74 17.40 19.44 -20.76
CA LEU A 74 16.49 18.41 -21.30
C LEU A 74 17.25 17.33 -22.07
N GLU A 75 18.14 17.74 -22.97
CA GLU A 75 18.95 16.80 -23.76
C GLU A 75 19.88 15.95 -22.88
N ALA A 76 20.50 16.55 -21.87
CA ALA A 76 21.34 15.84 -20.92
C ALA A 76 20.56 14.77 -20.14
N PHE A 77 19.37 15.12 -19.63
CA PHE A 77 18.49 14.17 -18.95
C PHE A 77 18.05 13.03 -19.89
N PHE A 78 17.57 13.34 -21.10
CA PHE A 78 17.13 12.30 -22.04
C PHE A 78 18.28 11.42 -22.55
N SER A 79 19.50 11.94 -22.61
CA SER A 79 20.67 11.10 -22.88
C SER A 79 20.88 10.09 -21.75
N MET A 80 20.74 10.51 -20.49
CA MET A 80 20.92 9.65 -19.33
C MET A 80 19.83 8.58 -19.22
N THR A 81 18.57 8.91 -19.54
CA THR A 81 17.47 7.93 -19.47
C THR A 81 17.61 6.78 -20.47
N ARG A 82 18.43 6.91 -21.53
CA ARG A 82 18.67 5.83 -22.50
C ARG A 82 19.36 4.61 -21.90
N GLU A 83 20.17 4.82 -20.87
CA GLU A 83 20.95 3.76 -20.21
C GLU A 83 20.23 3.18 -18.98
N LYS A 84 19.04 3.69 -18.67
CA LYS A 84 18.29 3.36 -17.45
C LYS A 84 16.96 2.73 -17.86
N THR A 85 16.54 1.69 -17.15
CA THR A 85 15.27 1.00 -17.44
C THR A 85 14.18 1.31 -16.42
N VAL A 86 14.51 1.98 -15.31
CA VAL A 86 13.57 2.30 -14.23
C VAL A 86 13.76 3.75 -13.78
N LEU A 87 12.70 4.54 -13.88
CA LEU A 87 12.64 5.90 -13.38
C LEU A 87 11.90 5.92 -12.05
N VAL A 88 12.57 6.34 -10.98
CA VAL A 88 11.98 6.46 -9.63
C VAL A 88 11.76 7.94 -9.33
N HIS A 89 10.54 8.31 -8.98
CA HIS A 89 10.16 9.70 -8.73
C HIS A 89 9.02 9.79 -7.72
N PHE A 90 8.72 11.01 -7.28
CA PHE A 90 7.62 11.29 -6.37
C PHE A 90 6.56 12.16 -7.07
N ASN A 91 5.43 11.56 -7.46
CA ASN A 91 4.35 12.24 -8.17
C ASN A 91 4.71 12.75 -9.59
N GLY A 92 5.79 12.25 -10.18
CA GLY A 92 6.24 12.63 -11.51
C GLY A 92 5.40 12.10 -12.66
N ASP A 93 4.56 11.08 -12.45
CA ASP A 93 3.58 10.66 -13.47
C ASP A 93 2.55 11.77 -13.71
N THR A 94 2.21 12.51 -12.65
CA THR A 94 1.21 13.57 -12.70
C THR A 94 1.81 14.89 -13.14
N PHE A 95 3.07 15.16 -12.77
CA PHE A 95 3.70 16.47 -12.96
C PHE A 95 4.95 16.41 -13.85
N ASP A 96 6.04 15.84 -13.36
CA ASP A 96 7.37 15.94 -13.95
C ASP A 96 7.44 15.41 -15.39
N LEU A 97 6.97 14.19 -15.62
CA LEU A 97 7.02 13.55 -16.94
C LEU A 97 6.15 14.29 -17.97
N PRO A 98 4.88 14.65 -17.68
CA PRO A 98 4.11 15.53 -18.57
C PRO A 98 4.77 16.89 -18.82
N TYR A 99 5.40 17.49 -17.80
CA TYR A 99 6.07 18.79 -17.92
C TYR A 99 7.27 18.70 -18.87
N LEU A 100 8.16 17.72 -18.66
CA LEU A 100 9.32 17.45 -19.50
C LEU A 100 8.91 17.17 -20.96
N ALA A 101 7.86 16.37 -21.17
CA ALA A 101 7.32 16.12 -22.51
C ALA A 101 6.81 17.39 -23.19
N GLY A 102 6.17 18.29 -22.43
CA GLY A 102 5.71 19.59 -22.90
C GLY A 102 6.85 20.51 -23.32
N ARG A 103 7.92 20.59 -22.50
CA ARG A 103 9.11 21.39 -22.83
C ARG A 103 9.91 20.80 -23.98
N ALA A 104 10.07 19.47 -24.04
CA ALA A 104 10.70 18.80 -25.18
C ALA A 104 9.97 19.11 -26.49
N ARG A 105 8.63 19.07 -26.49
CA ARG A 105 7.82 19.45 -27.65
C ARG A 105 8.01 20.92 -28.04
N HIS A 106 8.10 21.83 -27.07
CA HIS A 106 8.32 23.25 -27.32
C HIS A 106 9.65 23.51 -28.05
N TYR A 107 10.71 22.81 -27.68
CA TYR A 107 12.04 22.93 -28.28
C TYR A 107 12.29 22.00 -29.48
N GLY A 108 11.33 21.13 -29.83
CA GLY A 108 11.51 20.14 -30.90
C GLY A 108 12.49 19.02 -30.56
N ILE A 109 12.73 18.77 -29.27
CA ILE A 109 13.61 17.70 -28.78
C ILE A 109 12.84 16.37 -28.80
N PRO A 110 13.38 15.30 -29.40
CA PRO A 110 12.75 13.97 -29.35
C PRO A 110 12.60 13.48 -27.91
N PHE A 111 11.38 13.11 -27.53
CA PHE A 111 11.05 12.57 -26.22
C PHE A 111 10.50 11.15 -26.37
N ASP A 112 11.26 10.17 -25.86
CA ASP A 112 10.85 8.77 -25.80
C ASP A 112 11.34 8.15 -24.50
N LEU A 113 10.39 7.67 -23.69
CA LEU A 113 10.61 6.95 -22.44
C LEU A 113 9.90 5.59 -22.46
N SER A 114 9.50 5.09 -23.63
CA SER A 114 8.76 3.84 -23.78
C SER A 114 9.54 2.60 -23.31
N HIS A 115 10.86 2.67 -23.24
CA HIS A 115 11.75 1.63 -22.72
C HIS A 115 11.90 1.65 -21.20
N THR A 116 11.34 2.65 -20.51
CA THR A 116 11.47 2.81 -19.06
C THR A 116 10.20 2.38 -18.31
N GLU A 117 10.39 1.71 -17.17
CA GLU A 117 9.34 1.55 -16.17
C GLU A 117 9.29 2.78 -15.27
N SER A 118 8.07 3.30 -15.03
CA SER A 118 7.84 4.41 -14.11
C SER A 118 7.48 3.89 -12.71
N ILE A 119 8.27 4.26 -11.71
CA ILE A 119 8.00 4.02 -10.30
C ILE A 119 7.67 5.35 -9.61
N ASP A 120 6.38 5.69 -9.61
CA ASP A 120 5.84 6.80 -8.85
C ASP A 120 5.57 6.37 -7.40
N ILE A 121 6.42 6.81 -6.46
CA ILE A 121 6.29 6.48 -5.04
C ILE A 121 4.96 6.97 -4.48
N PHE A 122 4.56 8.21 -4.81
CA PHE A 122 3.31 8.80 -4.34
C PHE A 122 2.10 7.95 -4.76
N ARG A 123 2.05 7.52 -6.03
CA ARG A 123 0.95 6.67 -6.51
C ARG A 123 0.92 5.30 -5.84
N ARG A 124 2.08 4.70 -5.55
CA ARG A 124 2.17 3.40 -4.85
C ARG A 124 1.68 3.48 -3.41
N ILE A 125 1.93 4.58 -2.69
CA ILE A 125 1.51 4.73 -1.29
C ILE A 125 0.15 5.38 -1.08
N ARG A 126 -0.38 6.08 -2.09
CA ARG A 126 -1.69 6.76 -2.01
C ARG A 126 -2.83 5.85 -1.55
N PRO A 127 -2.95 4.57 -2.00
CA PRO A 127 -3.97 3.66 -1.47
C PRO A 127 -3.85 3.42 0.04
N CYS A 128 -2.63 3.44 0.58
CA CYS A 128 -2.35 3.22 1.99
C CYS A 128 -2.66 4.44 2.89
N ARG A 129 -3.11 5.59 2.34
CA ARG A 129 -3.28 6.83 3.12
C ARG A 129 -4.09 6.66 4.40
N LYS A 130 -5.18 5.89 4.35
CA LYS A 130 -6.02 5.61 5.53
C LYS A 130 -5.29 4.80 6.58
N LEU A 131 -4.53 3.79 6.16
CA LEU A 131 -3.71 2.96 7.04
C LEU A 131 -2.61 3.79 7.71
N LEU A 132 -1.93 4.64 6.94
CA LEU A 132 -0.85 5.49 7.42
C LEU A 132 -1.33 6.62 8.36
N GLY A 133 -2.63 6.93 8.36
CA GLY A 133 -3.20 7.97 9.21
C GLY A 133 -2.71 9.39 8.88
N MET A 134 -2.33 9.63 7.62
CA MET A 134 -1.70 10.89 7.20
C MET A 134 -2.69 11.89 6.58
N ASP A 135 -2.68 13.12 7.10
CA ASP A 135 -3.50 14.23 6.57
C ASP A 135 -2.98 14.74 5.22
N SER A 136 -1.66 14.71 5.01
CA SER A 136 -0.95 15.13 3.80
C SER A 136 -0.10 13.97 3.27
N MET A 137 0.08 13.90 1.95
CA MET A 137 0.92 12.90 1.28
C MET A 137 2.03 13.58 0.46
N LYS A 138 2.42 14.80 0.83
CA LYS A 138 3.63 15.46 0.27
C LYS A 138 4.87 14.71 0.74
N LEU A 139 5.99 14.86 0.01
CA LEU A 139 7.27 14.25 0.36
C LEU A 139 7.64 14.51 1.83
N SER A 140 7.62 15.78 2.26
CA SER A 140 7.92 16.16 3.65
C SER A 140 6.99 15.56 4.71
N ALA A 141 5.72 15.31 4.37
CA ALA A 141 4.80 14.62 5.28
C ALA A 141 5.17 13.14 5.42
N VAL A 142 5.60 12.49 4.33
CA VAL A 142 6.07 11.10 4.34
C VAL A 142 7.39 10.98 5.09
N GLU A 143 8.31 11.93 4.91
CA GLU A 143 9.54 12.03 5.69
C GLU A 143 9.24 12.13 7.20
N GLN A 144 8.35 13.06 7.58
CA GLN A 144 7.94 13.23 8.97
C GLN A 144 7.31 11.96 9.55
N PHE A 145 6.47 11.27 8.77
CA PHE A 145 5.89 9.98 9.17
C PHE A 145 6.97 8.94 9.48
N LEU A 146 8.07 8.92 8.73
CA LEU A 146 9.22 8.05 8.95
C LEU A 146 10.20 8.57 10.02
N GLY A 147 9.89 9.68 10.68
CA GLY A 147 10.75 10.31 11.69
C GLY A 147 11.97 11.04 11.09
N ILE A 148 11.98 11.26 9.77
CA ILE A 148 13.00 12.06 9.09
C ILE A 148 12.65 13.54 9.31
N SER A 149 13.60 14.32 9.81
CA SER A 149 13.44 15.75 10.04
C SER A 149 14.35 16.53 9.10
N ARG A 150 13.78 17.47 8.35
CA ARG A 150 14.50 18.40 7.47
C ARG A 150 14.17 19.84 7.86
N GLU A 151 15.17 20.73 7.76
CA GLU A 151 14.94 22.17 7.83
C GLU A 151 14.49 22.69 6.45
N ASP A 152 13.18 22.72 6.21
CA ASP A 152 12.63 23.36 5.01
C ASP A 152 12.69 24.89 5.14
N ARG A 153 13.78 25.49 4.66
CA ARG A 153 13.96 26.95 4.69
C ARG A 153 13.09 27.69 3.67
N TYR A 154 12.75 27.03 2.56
CA TYR A 154 11.99 27.60 1.46
C TYR A 154 11.01 26.56 0.90
N THR A 155 9.84 27.04 0.49
CA THR A 155 8.91 26.28 -0.33
C THR A 155 9.28 26.41 -1.81
N GLY A 156 8.93 25.43 -2.65
CA GLY A 156 9.16 25.52 -4.11
C GLY A 156 8.63 26.82 -4.74
N GLY A 157 7.49 27.33 -4.27
CA GLY A 157 6.95 28.62 -4.73
C GLY A 157 7.84 29.83 -4.40
N GLN A 158 8.57 29.80 -3.28
CA GLN A 158 9.54 30.85 -2.94
C GLN A 158 10.82 30.74 -3.77
N LEU A 159 11.21 29.54 -4.19
CA LEU A 159 12.41 29.31 -5.00
C LEU A 159 12.30 29.90 -6.41
N ILE A 160 11.09 30.05 -6.94
CA ILE A 160 10.84 30.74 -8.23
C ILE A 160 11.43 32.16 -8.21
N GLN A 161 11.21 32.91 -7.12
CA GLN A 161 11.77 34.25 -6.98
C GLN A 161 13.30 34.21 -6.80
N VAL A 162 13.80 33.22 -6.05
CA VAL A 162 15.26 33.03 -5.88
C VAL A 162 15.95 32.77 -7.22
N TYR A 163 15.35 31.94 -8.09
CA TYR A 163 15.84 31.69 -9.44
C TYR A 163 15.81 32.94 -10.31
N THR A 164 14.69 33.68 -10.28
CA THR A 164 14.56 34.93 -11.03
C THR A 164 15.62 35.95 -10.61
N ASP A 165 15.86 36.11 -9.32
CA ASP A 165 16.91 36.96 -8.78
C ASP A 165 18.31 36.45 -9.16
N TYR A 166 18.50 35.13 -9.21
CA TYR A 166 19.78 34.53 -9.62
C TYR A 166 20.11 34.89 -11.07
N LEU A 167 19.15 34.82 -12.01
CA LEU A 167 19.38 35.17 -13.41
C LEU A 167 19.95 36.58 -13.59
N THR A 168 19.57 37.51 -12.71
CA THR A 168 20.07 38.89 -12.72
C THR A 168 21.37 39.06 -11.92
N SER A 169 21.43 38.48 -10.72
CA SER A 169 22.54 38.73 -9.77
C SER A 169 23.72 37.79 -9.91
N GLN A 170 23.52 36.62 -10.54
CA GLN A 170 24.47 35.52 -10.65
C GLN A 170 25.11 35.15 -9.29
N SER A 171 24.31 35.27 -8.22
CA SER A 171 24.78 35.12 -6.84
C SER A 171 25.10 33.65 -6.51
N PRO A 172 26.34 33.33 -6.06
CA PRO A 172 26.70 31.97 -5.66
C PRO A 172 25.85 31.42 -4.50
N ALA A 173 25.41 32.30 -3.59
CA ALA A 173 24.55 31.91 -2.46
C ALA A 173 23.16 31.46 -2.93
N ARG A 174 22.58 32.12 -3.95
CA ARG A 174 21.29 31.73 -4.52
C ARG A 174 21.40 30.44 -5.31
N LEU A 175 22.46 30.28 -6.10
CA LEU A 175 22.74 29.05 -6.82
C LEU A 175 22.84 27.86 -5.85
N HIS A 176 23.65 28.00 -4.80
CA HIS A 176 23.79 26.95 -3.78
C HIS A 176 22.44 26.59 -3.15
N LEU A 177 21.59 27.58 -2.87
CA LEU A 177 20.28 27.34 -2.28
C LEU A 177 19.32 26.56 -3.20
N LEU A 178 19.30 26.89 -4.49
CA LEU A 178 18.46 26.21 -5.49
C LEU A 178 18.89 24.76 -5.68
N LEU A 179 20.20 24.52 -5.78
CA LEU A 179 20.77 23.17 -5.91
C LEU A 179 20.53 22.34 -4.64
N LEU A 180 20.70 22.95 -3.46
CA LEU A 180 20.52 22.26 -2.19
C LEU A 180 19.07 21.77 -2.02
N HIS A 181 18.08 22.55 -2.45
CA HIS A 181 16.68 22.14 -2.33
C HIS A 181 16.40 20.84 -3.11
N ASN A 182 16.75 20.82 -4.40
CA ASN A 182 16.56 19.66 -5.24
C ASN A 182 17.43 18.46 -4.80
N GLU A 183 18.65 18.71 -4.32
CA GLU A 183 19.49 17.65 -3.76
C GLU A 183 18.85 17.01 -2.53
N ASP A 184 18.30 17.82 -1.63
CA ASP A 184 17.60 17.32 -0.46
C ASP A 184 16.30 16.59 -0.84
N ASP A 185 15.54 17.06 -1.85
CA ASP A 185 14.33 16.38 -2.34
C ASP A 185 14.67 14.99 -2.93
N LEU A 186 15.75 14.88 -3.71
CA LEU A 186 16.25 13.61 -4.23
C LEU A 186 16.71 12.66 -3.11
N LYS A 187 17.45 13.17 -2.12
CA LYS A 187 17.88 12.37 -0.96
C LYS A 187 16.68 11.96 -0.11
N GLY A 188 15.73 12.86 0.10
CA GLY A 188 14.48 12.63 0.80
C GLY A 188 13.68 11.53 0.12
N MET A 189 13.55 11.60 -1.21
CA MET A 189 12.91 10.57 -2.01
C MET A 189 13.56 9.19 -1.82
N ALA A 190 14.89 9.11 -1.84
CA ALA A 190 15.61 7.87 -1.58
C ALA A 190 15.44 7.38 -0.13
N ALA A 191 15.39 8.31 0.83
CA ALA A 191 15.22 8.01 2.25
C ALA A 191 13.81 7.54 2.60
N ILE A 192 12.78 7.97 1.87
CA ILE A 192 11.40 7.55 2.13
C ILE A 192 11.05 6.17 1.56
N LEU A 193 11.92 5.52 0.78
CA LEU A 193 11.66 4.19 0.21
C LEU A 193 11.09 3.14 1.19
N PRO A 194 11.42 3.12 2.50
CA PRO A 194 10.78 2.21 3.47
C PRO A 194 9.25 2.33 3.54
N VAL A 195 8.66 3.46 3.12
CA VAL A 195 7.21 3.61 3.00
C VAL A 195 6.59 2.66 1.97
N LEU A 196 7.37 2.15 1.02
CA LEU A 196 6.91 1.14 0.05
C LEU A 196 6.68 -0.24 0.70
N SER A 197 7.18 -0.47 1.92
CA SER A 197 6.90 -1.69 2.67
C SER A 197 5.42 -1.87 3.01
N TYR A 198 4.64 -0.78 3.16
CA TYR A 198 3.20 -0.87 3.45
C TYR A 198 2.37 -1.41 2.27
N PRO A 199 2.44 -0.85 1.04
CA PRO A 199 1.75 -1.45 -0.10
C PRO A 199 2.28 -2.85 -0.43
N ASP A 200 3.58 -3.12 -0.24
CA ASP A 200 4.13 -4.47 -0.38
C ASP A 200 3.48 -5.46 0.60
N MET A 201 3.38 -5.10 1.88
CA MET A 201 2.69 -5.90 2.90
C MET A 201 1.22 -6.16 2.55
N LEU A 202 0.49 -5.13 2.13
CA LEU A 202 -0.92 -5.26 1.77
C LEU A 202 -1.13 -6.18 0.56
N ARG A 203 -0.22 -6.13 -0.41
CA ARG A 203 -0.24 -7.00 -1.60
C ARG A 203 0.15 -8.43 -1.27
N ASP A 204 1.28 -8.62 -0.59
CA ASP A 204 1.87 -9.93 -0.37
C ASP A 204 1.06 -10.73 0.66
N GLY A 205 0.54 -10.05 1.69
CA GLY A 205 -0.06 -10.70 2.86
C GLY A 205 0.97 -11.55 3.62
N GLY A 206 0.57 -12.15 4.73
CA GLY A 206 1.50 -12.89 5.60
C GLY A 206 1.33 -14.40 5.55
N THR A 207 2.41 -15.09 5.88
CA THR A 207 2.38 -16.53 6.17
C THR A 207 1.93 -16.73 7.61
N PHE A 208 0.93 -17.59 7.81
CA PHE A 208 0.44 -17.93 9.15
C PHE A 208 1.55 -18.54 10.01
N SER A 209 1.72 -18.03 11.23
CA SER A 209 2.74 -18.53 12.18
C SER A 209 2.13 -19.25 13.37
N GLU A 210 1.20 -18.61 14.07
CA GLU A 210 0.57 -19.18 15.26
C GLU A 210 -0.81 -18.59 15.55
N SER A 211 -1.56 -19.25 16.42
CA SER A 211 -2.84 -18.74 16.91
C SER A 211 -3.07 -19.06 18.38
N ARG A 212 -3.85 -18.22 19.05
CA ARG A 212 -4.29 -18.44 20.44
C ARG A 212 -5.71 -17.95 20.62
N LEU A 213 -6.52 -18.73 21.33
CA LEU A 213 -7.81 -18.26 21.82
C LEU A 213 -7.59 -17.48 23.12
N LEU A 214 -7.94 -16.19 23.11
CA LEU A 214 -7.85 -15.27 24.23
C LEU A 214 -9.17 -15.23 24.98
N SER A 215 -9.09 -15.13 26.30
CA SER A 215 -10.27 -14.97 27.13
C SER A 215 -10.77 -13.52 27.12
N PRO A 216 -12.04 -13.26 27.46
CA PRO A 216 -12.58 -11.90 27.55
C PRO A 216 -11.80 -11.01 28.52
N GLU A 217 -11.25 -11.58 29.60
CA GLU A 217 -10.43 -10.85 30.58
C GLU A 217 -9.11 -10.34 29.97
N GLU A 218 -8.55 -11.04 28.97
CA GLU A 218 -7.35 -10.61 28.24
C GLU A 218 -7.67 -9.57 27.16
N THR A 219 -8.95 -9.39 26.83
CA THR A 219 -9.41 -8.62 25.66
C THR A 219 -10.60 -7.74 25.98
N GLU A 220 -10.54 -7.00 27.10
CA GLU A 220 -11.64 -6.16 27.62
C GLU A 220 -12.27 -5.24 26.55
N SER A 221 -11.47 -4.77 25.58
CA SER A 221 -11.97 -3.92 24.48
C SER A 221 -12.94 -4.60 23.51
N PHE A 222 -13.08 -5.94 23.56
CA PHE A 222 -13.94 -6.75 22.69
C PHE A 222 -15.18 -7.30 23.40
N GLY A 223 -15.40 -6.93 24.68
CA GLY A 223 -16.54 -7.38 25.46
C GLY A 223 -16.43 -8.84 25.92
N GLU A 224 -17.57 -9.52 26.10
CA GLU A 224 -17.63 -10.87 26.70
C GLU A 224 -17.33 -12.02 25.73
N SER A 225 -17.05 -11.72 24.46
CA SER A 225 -16.78 -12.74 23.45
C SER A 225 -15.30 -13.13 23.45
N PRO A 226 -14.96 -14.44 23.39
CA PRO A 226 -13.59 -14.88 23.18
C PRO A 226 -13.02 -14.30 21.88
N VAL A 227 -11.72 -14.00 21.89
CA VAL A 227 -11.02 -13.40 20.75
C VAL A 227 -9.99 -14.39 20.22
N LEU A 228 -10.03 -14.66 18.91
CA LEU A 228 -8.99 -15.42 18.24
C LEU A 228 -7.84 -14.48 17.86
N GLN A 229 -6.66 -14.72 18.43
CA GLN A 229 -5.41 -14.14 17.96
C GLN A 229 -4.83 -15.02 16.84
N MET A 230 -4.48 -14.40 15.73
CA MET A 230 -3.71 -15.03 14.64
C MET A 230 -2.51 -14.14 14.32
N ASP A 231 -1.32 -14.74 14.32
CA ASP A 231 -0.08 -14.06 13.98
C ASP A 231 0.44 -14.54 12.63
N PHE A 232 1.00 -13.60 11.88
CA PHE A 232 1.52 -13.80 10.54
C PHE A 232 2.86 -13.10 10.39
N THR A 233 3.72 -13.66 9.54
CA THR A 233 5.03 -13.10 9.21
C THR A 233 5.21 -12.91 7.71
N GLY A 234 6.03 -11.94 7.33
CA GLY A 234 6.27 -11.57 5.94
C GLY A 234 7.73 -11.29 5.63
N SER A 235 8.00 -10.96 4.37
CA SER A 235 9.33 -10.58 3.89
C SER A 235 9.58 -9.05 3.87
N TRP A 236 8.62 -8.26 4.37
CA TRP A 236 8.72 -6.82 4.50
C TRP A 236 9.25 -6.42 5.88
N HIS A 237 9.68 -5.18 6.02
CA HIS A 237 10.02 -4.54 7.28
C HIS A 237 9.28 -3.21 7.35
N LEU A 238 8.37 -3.06 8.31
CA LEU A 238 7.60 -1.84 8.49
C LEU A 238 8.38 -0.84 9.37
N PRO A 239 8.64 0.37 8.87
CA PRO A 239 9.42 1.36 9.62
C PRO A 239 8.65 1.93 10.83
N VAL A 240 7.32 1.99 10.76
CA VAL A 240 6.47 2.53 11.83
C VAL A 240 5.37 1.50 12.15
N PRO A 241 5.19 1.10 13.42
CA PRO A 241 4.12 0.20 13.79
C PRO A 241 2.76 0.91 13.67
N LEU A 242 1.76 0.20 13.15
CA LEU A 242 0.41 0.73 12.93
C LEU A 242 -0.65 -0.22 13.50
N SER A 243 -1.87 0.29 13.68
CA SER A 243 -3.04 -0.55 13.98
C SER A 243 -4.26 -0.04 13.23
N HIS A 244 -5.09 -0.96 12.76
CA HIS A 244 -6.32 -0.64 12.04
C HIS A 244 -7.43 -1.61 12.44
N THR A 245 -8.69 -1.18 12.39
CA THR A 245 -9.84 -2.03 12.72
C THR A 245 -10.71 -2.21 11.46
N VAL A 246 -10.95 -3.46 11.07
CA VAL A 246 -11.78 -3.81 9.91
C VAL A 246 -12.75 -4.92 10.28
N SER A 247 -14.03 -4.76 9.94
CA SER A 247 -15.07 -5.77 10.21
C SER A 247 -15.07 -6.33 11.65
N GLY A 248 -14.81 -5.47 12.64
CA GLY A 248 -14.74 -5.84 14.05
C GLY A 248 -13.43 -6.52 14.48
N ALA A 249 -12.54 -6.87 13.55
CA ALA A 249 -11.20 -7.37 13.86
C ALA A 249 -10.20 -6.22 14.00
N LYS A 250 -9.28 -6.31 14.97
CA LYS A 250 -8.16 -5.37 15.12
C LYS A 250 -6.89 -5.97 14.55
N LEU A 251 -6.29 -5.28 13.60
CA LEU A 251 -5.01 -5.62 13.00
C LEU A 251 -3.94 -4.72 13.61
N SER A 252 -2.81 -5.32 13.97
CA SER A 252 -1.61 -4.63 14.43
C SER A 252 -0.44 -5.04 13.56
N PHE A 253 0.26 -4.04 13.01
CA PHE A 253 1.35 -4.20 12.06
C PHE A 253 2.64 -3.75 12.75
N ARG A 254 3.63 -4.62 12.83
CA ARG A 254 4.91 -4.31 13.49
C ARG A 254 6.05 -5.06 12.81
N ASP A 255 7.06 -4.33 12.35
CA ASP A 255 8.24 -4.89 11.69
C ASP A 255 7.84 -5.85 10.56
N SER A 256 8.16 -7.15 10.63
CA SER A 256 7.75 -8.16 9.64
C SER A 256 6.51 -8.96 10.04
N SER A 257 5.73 -8.49 11.02
CA SER A 257 4.63 -9.25 11.62
C SER A 257 3.28 -8.53 11.53
N ILE A 258 2.22 -9.32 11.37
CA ILE A 258 0.83 -8.88 11.45
C ILE A 258 0.13 -9.72 12.52
N ARG A 259 -0.45 -9.05 13.51
CA ARG A 259 -1.31 -9.67 14.52
C ARG A 259 -2.76 -9.29 14.27
N CYS A 260 -3.61 -10.29 14.11
CA CYS A 260 -5.06 -10.13 13.99
C CYS A 260 -5.73 -10.58 15.29
N LEU A 261 -6.58 -9.71 15.86
CA LEU A 261 -7.48 -10.02 16.97
C LEU A 261 -8.91 -10.04 16.43
N ILE A 262 -9.51 -11.23 16.36
CA ILE A 262 -10.80 -11.46 15.72
C ILE A 262 -11.81 -11.90 16.80
N PRO A 263 -12.82 -11.08 17.12
CA PRO A 263 -13.85 -11.50 18.05
C PRO A 263 -14.67 -12.65 17.45
N LEU A 264 -14.81 -13.75 18.19
CA LEU A 264 -15.63 -14.87 17.77
C LEU A 264 -17.09 -14.63 18.14
N TYR A 265 -18.00 -15.02 17.25
CA TYR A 265 -19.42 -15.05 17.58
C TYR A 265 -19.70 -16.25 18.48
N ARG A 266 -20.25 -15.99 19.67
CA ARG A 266 -20.76 -17.02 20.59
C ARG A 266 -22.28 -17.06 20.52
N GLY A 267 -22.83 -18.19 20.14
CA GLY A 267 -24.28 -18.35 20.08
C GLY A 267 -24.72 -19.53 19.23
N CYS A 268 -25.93 -19.41 18.68
CA CYS A 268 -26.55 -20.46 17.87
C CYS A 268 -26.78 -19.96 16.45
N LEU A 269 -26.13 -20.59 15.47
CA LEU A 269 -26.25 -20.26 14.04
C LEU A 269 -26.88 -21.41 13.26
N LYS A 270 -27.34 -21.11 12.05
CA LYS A 270 -28.03 -22.06 11.15
C LYS A 270 -27.11 -22.48 10.02
N TYR A 271 -27.03 -23.78 9.77
CA TYR A 271 -26.50 -24.35 8.52
C TYR A 271 -27.66 -24.62 7.58
N PHE A 272 -27.71 -23.93 6.44
CA PHE A 272 -28.76 -24.09 5.43
C PHE A 272 -28.35 -25.13 4.39
N PHE A 273 -29.13 -26.20 4.24
CA PHE A 273 -28.85 -27.24 3.25
C PHE A 273 -29.19 -26.74 1.84
N PRO A 274 -28.25 -26.82 0.86
CA PRO A 274 -28.50 -26.36 -0.50
C PRO A 274 -29.60 -27.14 -1.22
N ASP A 275 -29.74 -28.44 -0.96
CA ASP A 275 -30.67 -29.37 -1.61
C ASP A 275 -32.01 -29.45 -0.85
N TYR A 276 -32.58 -28.29 -0.51
CA TYR A 276 -33.77 -28.17 0.33
C TYR A 276 -34.98 -28.99 -0.14
N GLU A 277 -35.08 -29.26 -1.44
CA GLU A 277 -36.14 -30.07 -2.02
C GLU A 277 -36.19 -31.48 -1.44
N ASN A 278 -35.07 -32.00 -0.93
CA ASN A 278 -34.94 -33.33 -0.32
C ASN A 278 -35.19 -33.37 1.18
N TYR A 279 -35.68 -32.27 1.76
CA TYR A 279 -35.89 -32.14 3.20
C TYR A 279 -37.35 -31.83 3.57
N TYR A 280 -37.72 -32.25 4.77
CA TYR A 280 -38.90 -31.77 5.48
C TYR A 280 -38.47 -30.83 6.60
N TYR A 281 -39.20 -29.75 6.81
CA TYR A 281 -39.07 -28.88 7.98
C TYR A 281 -40.03 -29.35 9.07
N LEU A 282 -39.53 -29.46 10.29
CA LEU A 282 -40.29 -29.86 11.47
C LEU A 282 -40.53 -28.62 12.35
N PRO A 283 -41.77 -28.07 12.40
CA PRO A 283 -42.02 -26.81 13.11
C PRO A 283 -41.88 -26.89 14.64
N ALA A 284 -42.11 -28.06 15.23
CA ALA A 284 -42.00 -28.22 16.69
C ALA A 284 -40.54 -28.28 17.15
N GLU A 285 -39.68 -28.91 16.35
CA GLU A 285 -38.25 -29.08 16.60
C GLU A 285 -37.39 -27.96 16.00
N ASP A 286 -38.00 -27.10 15.16
CA ASP A 286 -37.36 -25.99 14.45
C ASP A 286 -36.07 -26.38 13.71
N MET A 287 -36.15 -27.46 12.94
CA MET A 287 -35.05 -27.99 12.13
C MET A 287 -35.55 -28.70 10.87
N ALA A 288 -34.65 -28.89 9.91
CA ALA A 288 -34.88 -29.68 8.72
C ALA A 288 -34.29 -31.08 8.85
N VAL A 289 -35.03 -32.08 8.35
CA VAL A 289 -34.61 -33.48 8.29
C VAL A 289 -34.75 -34.00 6.86
N HIS A 290 -33.76 -34.77 6.41
CA HIS A 290 -33.81 -35.36 5.07
C HIS A 290 -35.01 -36.30 4.94
N LYS A 291 -35.61 -36.39 3.74
CA LYS A 291 -36.82 -37.18 3.47
C LYS A 291 -36.72 -38.64 3.91
N SER A 292 -35.53 -39.25 3.86
CA SER A 292 -35.31 -40.63 4.32
C SER A 292 -35.61 -40.83 5.80
N VAL A 293 -35.35 -39.81 6.63
CA VAL A 293 -35.62 -39.82 8.08
C VAL A 293 -37.01 -39.23 8.34
N GLY A 294 -37.32 -38.10 7.71
CA GLY A 294 -38.59 -37.40 7.88
C GLY A 294 -39.80 -38.22 7.41
N ALA A 295 -39.61 -39.26 6.58
CA ALA A 295 -40.66 -40.18 6.13
C ALA A 295 -41.44 -40.83 7.28
N TYR A 296 -40.78 -41.09 8.41
CA TYR A 296 -41.38 -41.71 9.60
C TYR A 296 -42.10 -40.71 10.53
N VAL A 297 -41.96 -39.41 10.29
CA VAL A 297 -42.67 -38.36 11.05
C VAL A 297 -44.08 -38.17 10.50
N ALA A 298 -45.08 -38.00 11.38
CA ALA A 298 -46.48 -37.81 11.00
C ALA A 298 -46.64 -36.62 10.02
N LYS A 299 -47.49 -36.77 8.99
CA LYS A 299 -47.71 -35.73 7.96
C LYS A 299 -48.17 -34.38 8.55
N SER A 300 -48.90 -34.39 9.67
CA SER A 300 -49.33 -33.19 10.39
C SER A 300 -48.19 -32.45 11.10
N ALA A 301 -47.10 -33.16 11.42
CA ALA A 301 -45.95 -32.65 12.16
C ALA A 301 -44.78 -32.22 11.26
N ARG A 302 -44.89 -32.39 9.93
CA ARG A 302 -43.84 -32.03 8.97
C ARG A 302 -44.37 -31.20 7.81
N LYS A 303 -43.56 -30.24 7.33
CA LYS A 303 -43.83 -29.43 6.14
C LYS A 303 -42.73 -29.68 5.10
N LYS A 304 -42.99 -29.47 3.81
CA LYS A 304 -41.90 -29.44 2.81
C LYS A 304 -40.96 -28.30 3.19
N ALA A 305 -39.65 -28.56 3.19
CA ALA A 305 -38.68 -27.51 3.46
C ALA A 305 -38.63 -26.51 2.29
N THR A 306 -38.37 -25.25 2.61
CA THR A 306 -38.00 -24.20 1.65
C THR A 306 -36.54 -23.84 1.89
N ALA A 307 -35.89 -23.12 0.98
CA ALA A 307 -34.51 -22.65 1.21
C ALA A 307 -34.35 -21.92 2.57
N ARG A 308 -35.36 -21.16 3.00
CA ARG A 308 -35.37 -20.43 4.29
C ARG A 308 -35.58 -21.30 5.52
N THR A 309 -36.25 -22.44 5.38
CA THR A 309 -36.58 -23.33 6.51
C THR A 309 -35.77 -24.62 6.48
N CYS A 310 -34.89 -24.79 5.50
CA CYS A 310 -34.08 -25.98 5.34
C CYS A 310 -32.74 -25.82 6.05
N TYR A 311 -32.75 -25.85 7.39
CA TYR A 311 -31.54 -25.70 8.18
C TYR A 311 -31.47 -26.63 9.39
N THR A 312 -30.27 -26.80 9.92
CA THR A 312 -30.05 -27.24 11.29
C THR A 312 -29.40 -26.13 12.10
N LYS A 313 -29.67 -26.09 13.40
CA LYS A 313 -29.01 -25.19 14.33
C LYS A 313 -27.72 -25.79 14.87
N LYS A 314 -26.72 -24.95 15.14
CA LYS A 314 -25.48 -25.31 15.80
C LYS A 314 -25.13 -24.24 16.82
N GLU A 315 -24.96 -24.65 18.07
CA GLU A 315 -24.46 -23.79 19.14
C GLU A 315 -22.94 -23.93 19.25
N GLY A 316 -22.24 -22.83 19.50
CA GLY A 316 -20.80 -22.83 19.67
C GLY A 316 -20.13 -21.48 19.46
N LEU A 317 -18.83 -21.53 19.15
CA LEU A 317 -18.04 -20.39 18.74
C LEU A 317 -17.86 -20.41 17.23
N PHE A 318 -17.87 -19.23 16.63
CA PHE A 318 -17.81 -19.10 15.18
C PHE A 318 -16.91 -17.94 14.77
N ILE A 319 -16.04 -18.18 13.80
CA ILE A 319 -15.25 -17.13 13.16
C ILE A 319 -16.08 -16.47 12.05
N PRO A 320 -16.24 -15.13 12.03
CA PRO A 320 -16.86 -14.45 10.91
C PRO A 320 -15.99 -14.60 9.67
N GLN A 321 -16.56 -14.82 8.49
CA GLN A 321 -15.81 -14.91 7.24
C GLN A 321 -16.42 -13.99 6.17
N PRO A 322 -15.72 -12.90 5.75
CA PRO A 322 -16.23 -11.98 4.73
C PRO A 322 -16.49 -12.63 3.37
N LYS A 323 -15.70 -13.68 3.03
CA LYS A 323 -15.94 -14.59 1.92
C LYS A 323 -15.80 -16.03 2.43
N ARG A 324 -16.37 -16.98 1.69
CA ARG A 324 -16.39 -18.41 2.03
C ARG A 324 -14.98 -19.02 1.95
N ILE A 325 -14.32 -19.20 3.09
CA ILE A 325 -12.99 -19.84 3.20
C ILE A 325 -13.13 -21.25 3.77
N TRP A 326 -13.91 -21.39 4.84
CA TRP A 326 -14.15 -22.66 5.50
C TRP A 326 -15.58 -23.13 5.32
N GLU A 327 -15.72 -24.46 5.29
CA GLU A 327 -16.98 -25.18 5.21
C GLU A 327 -17.13 -26.09 6.45
N PRO A 328 -18.36 -26.33 6.93
CA PRO A 328 -19.63 -25.78 6.46
C PRO A 328 -19.82 -24.30 6.86
N GLU A 329 -20.63 -23.59 6.07
CA GLU A 329 -20.96 -22.17 6.30
C GLU A 329 -22.23 -22.02 7.16
N PHE A 330 -22.16 -21.22 8.21
CA PHE A 330 -23.26 -20.90 9.11
C PHE A 330 -23.70 -19.44 8.95
N ARG A 331 -24.99 -19.16 9.17
CA ARG A 331 -25.58 -17.82 9.12
C ARG A 331 -26.60 -17.65 10.23
N GLU A 332 -26.84 -16.42 10.67
CA GLU A 332 -27.92 -16.13 11.63
C GLU A 332 -29.29 -16.44 11.02
N GLU A 333 -29.52 -15.95 9.80
CA GLU A 333 -30.74 -16.16 9.03
C GLU A 333 -30.43 -16.42 7.57
N TYR A 334 -31.45 -16.89 6.83
CA TYR A 334 -31.31 -17.16 5.41
C TYR A 334 -31.02 -15.85 4.66
N GLY A 335 -29.86 -15.79 4.00
CA GLY A 335 -29.42 -14.61 3.25
C GLY A 335 -28.77 -13.51 4.08
N SER A 336 -28.50 -13.73 5.38
CA SER A 336 -27.67 -12.78 6.17
C SER A 336 -26.35 -12.50 5.45
N PRO A 337 -25.86 -11.25 5.39
CA PRO A 337 -24.70 -10.89 4.58
C PRO A 337 -23.40 -11.50 5.12
N VAL A 338 -23.25 -11.55 6.45
CA VAL A 338 -22.11 -12.16 7.12
C VAL A 338 -22.35 -13.66 7.22
N SER A 339 -21.34 -14.44 6.87
CA SER A 339 -21.32 -15.86 7.13
C SER A 339 -20.20 -16.22 8.08
N TYR A 340 -20.28 -17.43 8.62
CA TYR A 340 -19.42 -17.88 9.69
C TYR A 340 -18.95 -19.31 9.46
N ALA A 341 -17.79 -19.64 10.01
CA ALA A 341 -17.34 -21.02 10.14
C ALA A 341 -17.29 -21.40 11.62
N ALA A 342 -17.65 -22.64 11.95
CA ALA A 342 -17.56 -23.12 13.32
C ALA A 342 -16.08 -23.17 13.74
N TRP A 343 -15.75 -22.50 14.83
CA TRP A 343 -14.39 -22.48 15.37
C TRP A 343 -14.04 -23.82 16.00
N THR A 344 -12.97 -24.43 15.52
CA THR A 344 -12.24 -25.53 16.18
C THR A 344 -10.74 -25.29 15.98
N PRO A 345 -9.86 -25.82 16.85
CA PRO A 345 -8.40 -25.67 16.68
C PRO A 345 -7.90 -26.17 15.31
N GLU A 346 -8.54 -27.20 14.75
CA GLU A 346 -8.20 -27.79 13.45
C GLU A 346 -8.58 -26.88 12.27
N LEU A 347 -9.39 -25.84 12.49
CA LEU A 347 -9.78 -24.91 11.42
C LEU A 347 -8.57 -24.22 10.78
N LEU A 348 -7.50 -24.01 11.57
CA LEU A 348 -6.24 -23.40 11.15
C LEU A 348 -5.14 -24.42 10.87
N SER A 349 -5.46 -25.72 10.73
CA SER A 349 -4.47 -26.74 10.36
C SER A 349 -3.94 -26.56 8.94
N ASP A 350 -4.73 -25.88 8.09
CA ASP A 350 -4.35 -25.48 6.74
C ASP A 350 -3.88 -24.01 6.77
N PRO A 351 -2.56 -23.76 6.77
CA PRO A 351 -2.02 -22.40 6.90
C PRO A 351 -2.38 -21.51 5.71
N GLU A 352 -2.65 -22.07 4.53
CA GLU A 352 -3.05 -21.29 3.35
C GLU A 352 -4.41 -20.63 3.57
N LYS A 353 -5.37 -21.35 4.18
CA LYS A 353 -6.68 -20.76 4.51
C LYS A 353 -6.59 -19.63 5.53
N ALA A 354 -5.68 -19.74 6.49
CA ALA A 354 -5.40 -18.67 7.44
C ALA A 354 -4.81 -17.43 6.73
N SER A 355 -3.88 -17.64 5.80
CA SER A 355 -3.29 -16.57 4.98
C SER A 355 -4.32 -15.94 4.03
N ASP A 356 -5.22 -16.72 3.44
CA ASP A 356 -6.33 -16.20 2.63
C ASP A 356 -7.30 -15.37 3.48
N TYR A 357 -7.57 -15.80 4.71
CA TYR A 357 -8.37 -15.02 5.66
C TYR A 357 -7.74 -13.66 5.95
N LEU A 358 -6.43 -13.62 6.19
CA LEU A 358 -5.70 -12.36 6.36
C LEU A 358 -5.85 -11.46 5.12
N LYS A 359 -5.66 -12.00 3.91
CA LYS A 359 -5.81 -11.22 2.67
C LYS A 359 -7.19 -10.57 2.57
N LEU A 360 -8.25 -11.28 2.93
CA LEU A 360 -9.60 -10.71 2.95
C LEU A 360 -9.76 -9.56 3.95
N LEU A 361 -9.05 -9.60 5.09
CA LEU A 361 -9.04 -8.48 6.03
C LEU A 361 -8.25 -7.29 5.47
N LEU A 362 -7.10 -7.54 4.84
CA LEU A 362 -6.27 -6.49 4.24
C LEU A 362 -6.94 -5.80 3.04
N GLU A 363 -7.74 -6.52 2.25
CA GLU A 363 -8.55 -5.97 1.14
C GLU A 363 -9.57 -4.90 1.59
N GLN A 364 -9.88 -4.83 2.89
CA GLN A 364 -10.87 -3.90 3.45
C GLN A 364 -10.26 -2.60 4.00
N ILE A 365 -8.92 -2.49 3.99
CA ILE A 365 -8.16 -1.31 4.39
C ILE A 365 -8.11 -0.34 3.21
#